data_AF-A0A158DED6-F1
#
_entry.id   AF-A0A158DED6-F1
#
_cell.length_a   1.000
_cell.length_b   1.000
_cell.length_c   1.000
_cell.angle_alpha   90.00
_cell.angle_beta   90.00
_cell.angle_gamma   90.00
#
_symmetry.space_group_name_H-M   'P 1'
#
loop_
_entity.id
_entity.type
_entity.pdbx_description
1 polymer ?
#
loop_
_entity_poly.entity_id
_entity_poly.type
_entity_poly.pdbx_seq_one_letter_code
_entity_poly.pdbx_strand_id
1 'polypeptide(L)' 'MRGECFIFQRTEKQGARLMVILCFTGMRPFRWIIPMFEERRLS' A
#
# COMPACT_ATOMS: atom_id res chain seq x y z
N MET A 1 1.35 -21.05 12.09
CA MET A 1 0.16 -20.29 11.66
C MET A 1 0.43 -19.75 10.27
N ARG A 2 -0.48 -19.94 9.31
CA ARG A 2 -0.34 -19.39 7.95
C ARG A 2 -0.70 -17.91 8.02
N GLY A 3 0.22 -17.03 7.62
CA GLY A 3 -0.07 -15.60 7.56
C GLY A 3 -0.73 -15.22 6.25
N GLU A 4 -1.54 -14.17 6.27
CA GLU A 4 -2.21 -13.62 5.08
C GLU A 4 -1.83 -12.15 4.91
N CYS A 5 -1.61 -11.70 3.67
CA CYS A 5 -1.33 -10.31 3.35
C CYS A 5 -2.35 -9.77 2.33
N PHE A 6 -2.82 -8.55 2.55
CA PHE A 6 -3.79 -7.84 1.72
C PHE A 6 -3.19 -6.55 1.20
N ILE A 7 -3.42 -6.25 -0.08
CA ILE A 7 -2.89 -5.06 -0.75
C ILE A 7 -4.07 -4.18 -1.17
N PHE A 8 -4.05 -2.92 -0.74
CA PHE A 8 -5.05 -1.92 -1.08
C PHE A 8 -4.38 -0.76 -1.81
N GLN A 9 -5.00 -0.29 -2.89
CA GLN A 9 -4.60 0.94 -3.55
C GLN A 9 -5.61 2.02 -3.26
N ARG A 10 -5.14 3.19 -2.83
CA ARG A 10 -5.96 4.37 -2.58
C ARG A 10 -5.40 5.54 -3.38
N THR A 11 -6.27 6.25 -4.08
CA THR A 11 -5.92 7.55 -4.65
C THR A 11 -6.28 8.65 -3.65
N GLU A 12 -5.32 9.50 -3.30
CA GLU A 12 -5.58 10.71 -2.52
C GLU A 12 -6.11 11.83 -3.40
N LYS A 13 -6.87 12.76 -2.79
CA LYS A 13 -7.50 13.89 -3.50
C LYS A 13 -6.52 14.81 -4.23
N GLN A 14 -5.21 14.68 -4.01
CA GLN A 14 -4.14 15.46 -4.65
C GLN A 14 -3.40 14.70 -5.77
N GLY A 15 -3.94 13.56 -6.23
CA GLY A 15 -3.35 12.76 -7.31
C GLY A 15 -2.22 11.83 -6.88
N ALA A 16 -1.79 11.89 -5.61
CA ALA A 16 -0.90 10.89 -5.04
C ALA A 16 -1.63 9.54 -4.93
N ARG A 17 -0.97 8.46 -5.39
CA ARG A 17 -1.47 7.09 -5.18
C ARG A 17 -0.73 6.50 -3.99
N LEU A 18 -1.44 5.78 -3.13
CA LEU A 18 -0.87 5.06 -2.01
C LEU A 18 -1.15 3.57 -2.19
N MET A 19 -0.15 2.76 -1.90
CA MET A 19 -0.31 1.32 -1.72
C MET A 19 -0.21 1.00 -0.23
N VAL A 20 -1.21 0.32 0.32
CA VAL A 20 -1.25 -0.11 1.71
C VAL A 20 -1.18 -1.63 1.75
N ILE A 21 -0.19 -2.16 2.47
CA ILE A 21 -0.02 -3.60 2.67
C ILE A 21 -0.34 -3.93 4.13
N LEU A 22 -1.20 -4.92 4.34
CA LEU A 22 -1.64 -5.37 5.65
C LEU A 22 -1.40 -6.87 5.80
N CYS A 23 -0.53 -7.27 6.72
CA CYS A 23 -0.16 -8.68 6.92
C CYS A 23 -0.56 -9.17 8.32
N PHE A 24 -1.23 -10.32 8.40
CA PHE A 24 -1.64 -10.98 9.64
C PHE A 24 -0.80 -12.24 9.86
N THR A 25 0.00 -12.28 10.93
CA THR A 25 0.91 -13.42 11.21
C THR A 25 0.53 -14.20 12.48
N GLY A 26 -0.67 -13.95 13.04
CA GLY A 26 -1.12 -14.57 14.29
C GLY A 26 -0.56 -13.96 15.57
N MET A 27 0.44 -13.09 15.47
CA MET A 27 1.00 -12.34 16.60
C MET A 27 0.41 -10.94 16.69
N ARG A 28 0.67 -10.10 15.67
CA ARG A 28 0.15 -8.73 15.55
C ARG A 28 0.08 -8.38 14.06
N PRO A 29 -0.91 -7.59 13.62
CA PRO A 29 -0.95 -7.13 12.24
C PRO A 29 0.17 -6.14 11.96
N PHE A 30 0.80 -6.27 10.79
CA PHE A 30 1.78 -5.31 10.27
C PHE A 30 1.14 -4.48 9.16
N ARG A 31 1.41 -3.16 9.16
CA ARG A 31 0.91 -2.22 8.15
C ARG A 31 2.04 -1.40 7.56
N TRP A 32 2.13 -1.37 6.23
CA TRP A 32 3.02 -0.47 5.48
C TRP A 32 2.23 0.40 4.51
N ILE A 33 2.69 1.66 4.36
CA ILE A 33 2.12 2.63 3.43
C ILE A 33 3.26 3.06 2.49
N ILE A 34 3.10 2.79 1.20
CA ILE A 34 4.07 3.11 0.17
C ILE A 34 3.46 4.20 -0.72
N PRO A 35 4.01 5.42 -0.74
CA PRO A 35 3.58 6.42 -1.70
C PRO A 35 4.05 6.03 -3.10
N MET A 36 3.13 6.06 -4.06
CA MET A 36 3.36 5.85 -5.47
C MET A 36 3.11 7.17 -6.19
N PHE A 37 4.15 7.71 -6.83
CA PHE A 37 4.03 8.90 -7.66
C PHE A 37 3.87 8.46 -9.11
N GLU A 38 2.93 9.06 -9.85
CA GLU A 38 2.91 8.89 -11.29
C GLU A 38 4.16 9.56 -11.86
N GLU A 39 5.02 8.75 -12.48
CA GLU A 39 6.19 9.24 -13.19
C GLU A 39 5.68 10.13 -14.33
N ARG A 40 5.82 11.46 -14.20
CA ARG A 40 5.51 12.37 -15.30
C ARG A 40 6.43 11.99 -16.46
N ARG A 41 5.88 11.40 -17.52
CA ARG A 41 6.61 11.26 -18.78
C ARG A 41 7.00 12.66 -19.26
N LEU A 42 8.28 12.99 -19.15
CA LEU A 42 8.88 14.12 -19.84
C LEU A 42 8.91 13.76 -21.33
N SER A 43 7.88 14.14 -22.08
CA SER A 43 7.88 14.13 -23.54
C SER A 43 8.41 15.44 -24.08
#